data_AF-V6I461-F1
#
_entry.id   AF-V6I461-F1
#
_cell.length_a   1.000
_cell.length_b   1.000
_cell.length_c   1.000
_cell.angle_alpha   90.00
_cell.angle_beta   90.00
_cell.angle_gamma   90.00
#
_symmetry.space_group_name_H-M   'P 1'
#
loop_
_entity.id
_entity.type
_entity.pdbx_description
1 polymer ?
#
loop_
_entity_poly.entity_id
_entity_poly.type
_entity_poly.pdbx_seq_one_letter_code
_entity_poly.pdbx_strand_id
1 'polypeptide(L)'
;MIYKEHCPKSETHQNDSKRKNFKLDWRVFLLTARPKTTVYFVRKIKLVTQRLASIGARRVLSLQFVERNAIEFLLGQVLILGLTSLLNFCIYPIREAEALENDISFLYLNSAEFSQAELEKVTSIWKVRQLKGKGISAEDKNNLGIIFAKNSFLDDAESAWRECLKISEFHPVCFSNLIRMHYLIDEYEIAKKEIATYLKNAKKDQIQQVRKILTTQNRREETVLLLDVQSKIPGMEVVSWDELSTYFLEKQDYEKAYFYLEKILQIDPYHKNARASMVLLAHDLEKWDDLLMFAMNLHSTDDKIPDLNYYIAKAYYEKRNYSEALEWIRKSPESERETLSFVELWKRILLSLNPTSDLHPILPYIKKMQSKGLQIREEDILPTLSSSGKKTMEDIKVGR
;
A
#
# COMPACT_ATOMS: atom_id res chain seq x y z
N MET A 1 -1.79 7.32 -54.40
CA MET A 1 -1.39 8.74 -54.33
C MET A 1 -0.77 8.97 -52.95
N ILE A 2 0.57 8.96 -52.86
CA ILE A 2 1.42 10.15 -52.60
C ILE A 2 1.29 10.60 -51.12
N TYR A 3 2.30 10.64 -50.24
CA TYR A 3 3.77 10.61 -50.34
C TYR A 3 4.41 10.40 -48.93
N LYS A 4 5.56 9.69 -48.93
CA LYS A 4 6.85 9.95 -48.26
C LYS A 4 7.04 10.01 -46.72
N GLU A 5 7.79 9.01 -46.26
CA GLU A 5 8.87 9.05 -45.26
C GLU A 5 9.75 10.32 -45.36
N HIS A 6 10.22 10.85 -44.23
CA HIS A 6 11.51 11.56 -44.13
C HIS A 6 12.12 11.39 -42.72
N CYS A 7 13.27 10.72 -42.70
CA CYS A 7 14.25 10.70 -41.63
C CYS A 7 15.48 11.44 -42.18
N PRO A 8 16.20 12.28 -41.42
CA PRO A 8 17.57 12.62 -41.77
C PRO A 8 18.56 12.02 -40.78
N LYS A 9 19.63 11.49 -41.38
CA LYS A 9 20.82 10.92 -40.76
C LYS A 9 21.76 12.01 -40.22
N SER A 10 22.59 11.54 -39.29
CA SER A 10 23.90 12.02 -38.83
C SER A 10 24.75 12.88 -39.78
N GLU A 11 25.40 13.90 -39.20
CA GLU A 11 26.75 14.34 -39.60
C GLU A 11 27.62 14.58 -38.36
N THR A 12 28.80 13.98 -38.41
CA THR A 12 29.96 14.19 -37.53
C THR A 12 30.84 15.31 -38.10
N HIS A 13 31.40 16.20 -37.27
CA HIS A 13 32.85 16.54 -37.27
C HIS A 13 33.24 17.53 -36.15
N GLN A 14 34.22 17.08 -35.36
CA GLN A 14 35.37 17.78 -34.75
C GLN A 14 35.25 19.08 -33.91
N ASN A 15 35.69 18.93 -32.65
CA ASN A 15 36.65 19.76 -31.88
C ASN A 15 36.71 21.27 -32.17
N ASP A 16 36.46 22.11 -31.15
CA ASP A 16 37.58 22.62 -30.34
C ASP A 16 37.14 23.27 -29.02
N SER A 17 38.12 23.33 -28.12
CA SER A 17 38.14 23.75 -26.72
C SER A 17 37.36 25.00 -26.30
N LYS A 18 36.72 24.90 -25.12
CA LYS A 18 36.70 25.98 -24.09
C LYS A 18 36.37 25.39 -22.72
N ARG A 19 37.43 25.20 -21.92
CA ARG A 19 37.37 24.96 -20.48
C ARG A 19 36.53 26.05 -19.82
N LYS A 20 35.40 25.67 -19.21
CA LYS A 20 34.79 26.43 -18.12
C LYS A 20 34.71 25.53 -16.89
N ASN A 21 35.46 25.94 -15.87
CA ASN A 21 35.50 25.36 -14.54
C ASN A 21 34.10 25.37 -13.92
N PHE A 22 33.46 24.22 -13.82
CA PHE A 22 32.39 23.98 -12.84
C PHE A 22 33.01 23.25 -11.66
N LYS A 23 33.24 23.99 -10.57
CA LYS A 23 33.49 23.42 -9.24
C LYS A 23 32.21 22.69 -8.82
N LEU A 24 32.20 21.36 -8.91
CA LEU A 24 31.19 20.54 -8.26
C LEU A 24 31.51 20.52 -6.75
N ASP A 25 30.62 21.08 -5.96
CA ASP A 25 30.69 21.07 -4.51
C ASP A 25 30.27 19.68 -3.99
N TRP A 26 31.25 18.86 -3.59
CA TRP A 26 31.07 17.46 -3.20
C TRP A 26 30.41 17.25 -1.83
N ARG A 27 29.82 18.30 -1.22
CA ARG A 27 29.30 18.26 0.16
C ARG A 27 27.82 17.93 0.32
N VAL A 28 27.08 17.58 -0.75
CA VAL A 28 25.63 17.29 -0.64
C VAL A 28 25.24 15.85 -1.08
N PHE A 29 26.19 14.98 -1.44
CA PHE A 29 25.88 13.64 -1.95
C PHE A 29 25.94 12.47 -0.94
N LEU A 30 25.92 12.75 0.38
CA LEU A 30 26.11 11.73 1.43
C LEU A 30 24.91 11.46 2.34
N LEU A 31 23.67 11.78 1.94
CA LEU A 31 22.48 11.46 2.77
C LEU A 31 21.36 10.64 2.10
N THR A 32 21.53 10.17 0.86
CA THR A 32 20.55 9.25 0.25
C THR A 32 21.23 8.18 -0.60
N ALA A 33 21.97 7.28 0.05
CA ALA A 33 22.41 6.03 -0.56
C ALA A 33 22.14 4.89 0.42
N ARG A 34 20.96 4.25 0.30
CA ARG A 34 20.72 2.94 0.94
C ARG A 34 21.70 1.93 0.32
N PRO A 35 22.53 1.22 1.10
CA PRO A 35 23.40 0.21 0.51
C PRO A 35 22.55 -0.97 0.06
N LYS A 36 22.40 -1.08 -1.27
CA LYS A 36 22.01 -2.33 -1.93
C LYS A 36 23.06 -3.40 -1.56
N THR A 37 22.62 -4.61 -1.23
CA THR A 37 23.41 -5.85 -1.01
C THR A 37 24.12 -6.03 0.36
N THR A 38 23.36 -6.06 1.45
CA THR A 38 23.87 -6.42 2.80
C THR A 38 23.99 -7.95 3.04
N VAL A 39 23.35 -8.78 2.22
CA VAL A 39 23.27 -10.25 2.44
C VAL A 39 24.58 -11.01 2.14
N TYR A 40 25.49 -10.46 1.34
CA TYR A 40 26.82 -11.09 1.08
C TYR A 40 27.91 -10.69 2.08
N PHE A 41 27.72 -9.62 2.85
CA PHE A 41 28.77 -9.07 3.73
C PHE A 41 28.89 -9.84 5.05
N VAL A 42 27.76 -10.29 5.61
CA VAL A 42 27.71 -11.03 6.88
C VAL A 42 28.36 -12.43 6.76
N ARG A 43 28.28 -13.08 5.59
CA ARG A 43 28.99 -14.35 5.34
C ARG A 43 30.51 -14.21 5.23
N LYS A 44 31.03 -13.03 4.82
CA LYS A 44 32.48 -12.80 4.64
C LYS A 44 33.19 -12.29 5.92
N ILE A 45 32.49 -11.55 6.79
CA ILE A 45 33.08 -11.04 8.04
C ILE A 45 33.50 -12.19 8.96
N LYS A 46 32.76 -13.30 8.98
CA LYS A 46 33.09 -14.49 9.80
C LYS A 46 34.42 -15.15 9.40
N LEU A 47 34.91 -14.92 8.17
CA LEU A 47 36.16 -15.47 7.64
C LEU A 47 37.38 -14.53 7.84
N VAL A 48 37.14 -13.22 7.97
CA VAL A 48 38.21 -12.21 8.12
C VAL A 48 38.58 -12.01 9.59
N THR A 49 37.61 -12.09 10.50
CA THR A 49 37.87 -11.99 11.95
C THR A 49 38.67 -13.18 12.48
N GLN A 50 38.54 -14.37 11.89
CA GLN A 50 39.38 -15.53 12.21
C GLN A 50 40.83 -15.42 11.68
N ARG A 51 41.09 -14.59 10.65
CA ARG A 51 42.45 -14.38 10.10
C ARG A 51 43.19 -13.20 10.72
N LEU A 52 42.49 -12.21 11.29
CA LEU A 52 43.14 -11.06 11.94
C LEU A 52 43.56 -11.36 13.39
N ALA A 53 42.90 -12.31 14.06
CA ALA A 53 43.29 -12.76 15.40
C ALA A 53 44.65 -13.48 15.45
N SER A 54 45.20 -13.94 14.32
CA SER A 54 46.51 -14.61 14.26
C SER A 54 47.68 -13.70 13.87
N ILE A 55 47.44 -12.43 13.51
CA ILE A 55 48.48 -11.53 12.95
C ILE A 55 48.81 -10.35 13.90
N GLY A 56 47.98 -10.06 14.90
CA GLY A 56 48.06 -8.87 15.74
C GLY A 56 49.04 -8.90 16.92
N ALA A 57 50.15 -9.64 16.86
CA ALA A 57 51.17 -9.65 17.92
C ALA A 57 52.56 -9.34 17.35
N ARG A 58 52.82 -8.06 17.03
CA ARG A 58 54.16 -7.41 17.11
C ARG A 58 54.13 -5.99 16.55
N ARG A 59 54.49 -5.05 17.44
CA ARG A 59 55.16 -3.75 17.24
C ARG A 59 54.39 -2.60 17.87
N VAL A 60 54.81 -2.28 19.09
CA VAL A 60 54.69 -0.95 19.67
C VAL A 60 56.12 -0.44 19.78
N LEU A 61 56.39 0.76 19.25
CA LEU A 61 57.22 1.79 19.91
C LEU A 61 57.35 3.05 19.04
N SER A 62 57.28 4.19 19.75
CA SER A 62 57.68 5.56 19.39
C SER A 62 56.75 6.38 18.48
N LEU A 63 56.00 7.31 19.08
CA LEU A 63 56.16 8.77 18.86
C LEU A 63 55.28 9.57 19.84
N GLN A 64 55.76 10.77 20.17
CA GLN A 64 55.53 11.50 21.42
C GLN A 64 54.29 12.43 21.43
N PHE A 65 53.51 12.29 22.50
CA PHE A 65 53.10 13.33 23.47
C PHE A 65 52.42 14.67 23.07
N VAL A 66 52.12 14.98 21.81
CA VAL A 66 51.33 16.21 21.48
C VAL A 66 49.96 15.91 20.85
N GLU A 67 49.71 14.68 20.41
CA GLU A 67 48.44 14.28 19.79
C GLU A 67 47.45 13.61 20.76
N ARG A 68 47.77 13.50 22.06
CA ARG A 68 46.92 12.75 23.01
C ARG A 68 45.52 13.32 23.18
N ASN A 69 45.39 14.65 23.27
CA ASN A 69 44.09 15.29 23.55
C ASN A 69 43.18 15.33 22.31
N ALA A 70 43.75 15.47 21.11
CA ALA A 70 42.98 15.43 19.86
C ALA A 70 42.56 13.99 19.51
N ILE A 71 43.43 13.01 19.74
CA ILE A 71 43.12 11.58 19.56
C ILE A 71 42.09 11.12 20.59
N GLU A 72 42.14 11.55 21.86
CA GLU A 72 41.11 11.20 22.85
C GLU A 72 39.74 11.83 22.54
N PHE A 73 39.70 13.06 21.99
CA PHE A 73 38.45 13.69 21.57
C PHE A 73 37.84 13.02 20.32
N LEU A 74 38.67 12.67 19.33
CA LEU A 74 38.25 11.91 18.14
C LEU A 74 37.87 10.46 18.48
N LEU A 75 38.61 9.79 19.37
CA LEU A 75 38.25 8.47 19.89
C LEU A 75 36.93 8.53 20.65
N GLY A 76 36.71 9.55 21.49
CA GLY A 76 35.45 9.76 22.20
C GLY A 76 34.26 9.93 21.26
N GLN A 77 34.40 10.73 20.20
CA GLN A 77 33.34 10.92 19.20
C GLN A 77 33.08 9.66 18.36
N VAL A 78 34.12 8.92 17.97
CA VAL A 78 34.00 7.64 17.26
C VAL A 78 33.42 6.56 18.18
N LEU A 79 33.73 6.56 19.48
CA LEU A 79 33.16 5.64 20.46
C LEU A 79 31.68 5.93 20.69
N ILE A 80 31.27 7.20 20.77
CA ILE A 80 29.87 7.61 20.93
C ILE A 80 29.07 7.31 19.65
N LEU A 81 29.61 7.61 18.47
CA LEU A 81 29.00 7.24 17.19
C LEU A 81 28.95 5.71 17.01
N GLY A 82 29.98 4.99 17.45
CA GLY A 82 30.01 3.53 17.48
C GLY A 82 29.00 2.93 18.44
N LEU A 83 28.82 3.51 19.64
CA LEU A 83 27.85 3.11 20.65
C LEU A 83 26.41 3.37 20.19
N THR A 84 26.11 4.51 19.58
CA THR A 84 24.78 4.80 19.00
C THR A 84 24.47 3.88 17.83
N SER A 85 25.47 3.55 17.00
CA SER A 85 25.32 2.54 15.94
C SER A 85 25.08 1.14 16.51
N LEU A 86 25.81 0.72 17.54
CA LEU A 86 25.63 -0.56 18.23
C LEU A 86 24.26 -0.66 18.90
N LEU A 87 23.77 0.42 19.52
CA LEU A 87 22.43 0.46 20.14
C LEU A 87 21.32 0.33 19.08
N ASN A 88 21.45 0.98 17.92
CA ASN A 88 20.52 0.78 16.80
C ASN A 88 20.57 -0.65 16.23
N PHE A 89 21.74 -1.30 16.21
CA PHE A 89 21.86 -2.72 15.86
C PHE A 89 21.30 -3.67 16.93
N CYS A 90 21.22 -3.26 18.20
CA CYS A 90 20.63 -4.06 19.27
C CYS A 90 19.10 -3.96 19.31
N ILE A 91 18.52 -2.81 18.93
CA ILE A 91 17.06 -2.63 18.88
C ILE A 91 16.43 -3.43 17.73
N TYR A 92 17.16 -3.58 16.62
CA TYR A 92 16.69 -4.26 15.41
C TYR A 92 16.31 -5.75 15.62
N PRO A 93 17.20 -6.64 16.12
CA PRO A 93 16.87 -8.06 16.29
C PRO A 93 15.83 -8.32 17.39
N ILE A 94 15.65 -7.39 18.34
CA ILE A 94 14.71 -7.56 19.45
C ILE A 94 13.27 -7.35 18.96
N ARG A 95 13.03 -6.34 18.12
CA ARG A 95 11.68 -6.03 17.62
C ARG A 95 11.10 -7.15 16.74
N GLU A 96 11.92 -7.69 15.83
CA GLU A 96 11.50 -8.80 14.96
C GLU A 96 11.21 -10.07 15.75
N ALA A 97 12.06 -10.37 16.75
CA ALA A 97 11.85 -11.50 17.65
C ALA A 97 10.53 -11.38 18.43
N GLU A 98 10.23 -10.20 18.98
CA GLU A 98 8.98 -9.92 19.68
C GLU A 98 7.76 -10.05 18.76
N ALA A 99 7.87 -9.56 17.52
CA ALA A 99 6.80 -9.67 16.53
C ALA A 99 6.51 -11.13 16.16
N LEU A 100 7.55 -11.96 15.99
CA LEU A 100 7.42 -13.38 15.69
C LEU A 100 6.84 -14.18 16.86
N GLU A 101 7.36 -13.97 18.07
CA GLU A 101 6.92 -14.67 19.29
C GLU A 101 5.42 -14.49 19.53
N ASN A 102 4.97 -13.24 19.45
CA ASN A 102 3.59 -12.84 19.73
C ASN A 102 2.65 -12.97 18.53
N ASP A 103 3.13 -13.40 17.36
CA ASP A 103 2.26 -13.56 16.20
C ASP A 103 1.22 -14.66 16.42
N ILE A 104 -0.06 -14.29 16.25
CA ILE A 104 -1.22 -15.19 16.35
C ILE A 104 -1.71 -15.67 14.98
N SER A 105 -1.10 -15.19 13.89
CA SER A 105 -1.54 -15.42 12.51
C SER A 105 -0.82 -16.60 11.84
N PHE A 106 0.18 -17.19 12.50
CA PHE A 106 0.72 -18.49 12.12
C PHE A 106 -0.33 -19.60 12.24
N LEU A 107 -0.42 -20.42 11.21
CA LEU A 107 -1.45 -21.45 11.07
C LEU A 107 -0.88 -22.84 11.33
N TYR A 108 -1.30 -23.46 12.42
CA TYR A 108 -0.97 -24.85 12.71
C TYR A 108 -1.80 -25.81 11.86
N LEU A 109 -1.18 -26.94 11.48
CA LEU A 109 -1.84 -28.07 10.85
C LEU A 109 -2.05 -29.18 11.89
N ASN A 110 -2.97 -30.11 11.59
CA ASN A 110 -3.25 -31.22 12.48
C ASN A 110 -2.14 -32.28 12.38
N SER A 111 -1.14 -32.18 13.27
CA SER A 111 -0.06 -33.16 13.42
C SER A 111 -0.31 -34.03 14.66
N ALA A 112 -0.02 -35.32 14.53
CA ALA A 112 -0.16 -36.29 15.61
C ALA A 112 1.00 -36.24 16.64
N GLU A 113 2.22 -35.89 16.20
CA GLU A 113 3.42 -35.87 17.05
C GLU A 113 3.79 -34.45 17.51
N PHE A 114 3.50 -33.45 16.67
CA PHE A 114 3.84 -32.05 16.89
C PHE A 114 2.59 -31.19 16.84
N SER A 115 1.61 -31.53 17.67
CA SER A 115 0.38 -30.76 17.80
C SER A 115 0.65 -29.38 18.42
N GLN A 116 -0.21 -28.39 18.14
CA GLN A 116 -0.08 -27.04 18.71
C GLN A 116 0.03 -27.07 20.24
N ALA A 117 -0.83 -27.86 20.91
CA ALA A 117 -0.86 -27.96 22.36
C ALA A 117 0.40 -28.59 22.98
N GLU A 118 1.10 -29.47 22.25
CA GLU A 118 2.37 -30.04 22.71
C GLU A 118 3.52 -29.06 22.52
N LEU A 119 3.53 -28.36 21.39
CA LEU A 119 4.55 -27.40 21.03
C LEU A 119 4.51 -26.15 21.91
N GLU A 120 3.34 -25.65 22.28
CA GLU A 120 3.18 -24.51 23.19
C GLU A 120 3.72 -24.79 24.60
N LYS A 121 3.82 -26.06 25.02
CA LYS A 121 4.46 -26.44 26.29
C LYS A 121 5.99 -26.30 26.23
N VAL A 122 6.58 -26.20 25.04
CA VAL A 122 8.02 -26.10 24.84
C VAL A 122 8.47 -24.65 25.01
N THR A 123 8.71 -24.24 26.25
CA THR A 123 9.16 -22.86 26.57
C THR A 123 10.68 -22.69 26.55
N SER A 124 11.44 -23.79 26.56
CA SER A 124 12.90 -23.73 26.61
C SER A 124 13.52 -23.74 25.22
N ILE A 125 14.31 -22.70 24.93
CA ILE A 125 15.10 -22.54 23.70
C ILE A 125 15.95 -23.79 23.40
N TRP A 126 16.50 -24.45 24.42
CA TRP A 126 17.31 -25.67 24.26
C TRP A 126 16.49 -26.86 23.78
N LYS A 127 15.25 -27.01 24.27
CA LYS A 127 14.33 -28.05 23.82
C LYS A 127 13.91 -27.79 22.37
N VAL A 128 13.65 -26.53 22.00
CA VAL A 128 13.35 -26.16 20.61
C VAL A 128 14.50 -26.57 19.69
N ARG A 129 15.75 -26.28 20.07
CA ARG A 129 16.92 -26.67 19.29
C ARG A 129 17.04 -28.18 19.06
N GLN A 130 16.58 -29.00 20.01
CA GLN A 130 16.57 -30.47 19.87
C GLN A 130 15.51 -30.98 18.89
N LEU A 131 14.56 -30.14 18.46
CA LEU A 131 13.56 -30.49 17.45
C LEU A 131 14.11 -30.39 16.02
N LYS A 132 15.33 -29.87 15.85
CA LYS A 132 15.94 -29.68 14.52
C LYS A 132 16.08 -31.02 13.80
N GLY A 133 15.60 -31.07 12.56
CA GLY A 133 15.60 -32.29 11.74
C GLY A 133 14.54 -33.33 12.11
N LYS A 134 13.69 -33.07 13.11
CA LYS A 134 12.53 -33.92 13.43
C LYS A 134 11.34 -33.62 12.51
N GLY A 135 10.26 -34.38 12.67
CA GLY A 135 9.06 -34.33 11.84
C GLY A 135 9.26 -35.08 10.53
N ILE A 136 8.28 -35.88 10.14
CA ILE A 136 8.30 -36.65 8.89
C ILE A 136 7.22 -36.14 7.93
N SER A 137 6.05 -35.78 8.47
CA SER A 137 4.93 -35.31 7.66
C SER A 137 5.04 -33.81 7.33
N ALA A 138 4.26 -33.37 6.34
CA ALA A 138 4.19 -31.95 5.98
C ALA A 138 3.63 -31.10 7.15
N GLU A 139 2.67 -31.64 7.89
CA GLU A 139 2.06 -31.03 9.07
C GLU A 139 3.07 -30.86 10.20
N ASP A 140 3.90 -31.87 10.45
CA ASP A 140 4.98 -31.79 11.44
C ASP A 140 5.94 -30.66 11.09
N LYS A 141 6.40 -30.63 9.83
CA LYS A 141 7.35 -29.61 9.35
C LYS A 141 6.75 -28.21 9.43
N ASN A 142 5.46 -28.06 9.12
CA ASN A 142 4.77 -26.79 9.27
C ASN A 142 4.80 -26.28 10.71
N ASN A 143 4.41 -27.15 11.65
CA ASN A 143 4.25 -26.78 13.05
C ASN A 143 5.62 -26.54 13.73
N LEU A 144 6.62 -27.35 13.38
CA LEU A 144 8.01 -27.12 13.79
C LEU A 144 8.56 -25.79 13.25
N GLY A 145 8.25 -25.44 11.99
CA GLY A 145 8.63 -24.15 11.40
C GLY A 145 8.11 -22.96 12.21
N ILE A 146 6.85 -23.03 12.68
CA ILE A 146 6.26 -21.99 13.54
C ILE A 146 7.03 -21.86 14.86
N ILE A 147 7.33 -22.97 15.53
CA ILE A 147 8.09 -22.94 16.79
C ILE A 147 9.49 -22.41 16.60
N PHE A 148 10.17 -22.78 15.52
CA PHE A 148 11.47 -22.21 15.18
C PHE A 148 11.38 -20.69 14.95
N ALA A 149 10.38 -20.22 14.20
CA ALA A 149 10.18 -18.80 13.95
C ALA A 149 9.90 -18.01 15.24
N LYS A 150 8.98 -18.49 16.08
CA LYS A 150 8.66 -17.88 17.38
C LYS A 150 9.87 -17.79 18.33
N ASN A 151 10.85 -18.69 18.17
CA ASN A 151 12.09 -18.70 18.94
C ASN A 151 13.29 -18.11 18.18
N SER A 152 13.04 -17.34 17.10
CA SER A 152 14.07 -16.67 16.29
C SER A 152 15.10 -17.60 15.61
N PHE A 153 14.79 -18.88 15.44
CA PHE A 153 15.58 -19.83 14.64
C PHE A 153 15.18 -19.74 13.16
N LEU A 154 15.42 -18.59 12.53
CA LEU A 154 14.89 -18.24 11.20
C LEU A 154 15.32 -19.22 10.10
N ASP A 155 16.60 -19.58 10.04
CA ASP A 155 17.13 -20.54 9.06
C ASP A 155 16.44 -21.91 9.18
N ASP A 156 16.15 -22.33 10.41
CA ASP A 156 15.50 -23.63 10.69
C ASP A 156 14.01 -23.58 10.39
N ALA A 157 13.36 -22.45 10.64
CA ALA A 157 11.97 -22.20 10.26
C ALA A 157 11.79 -22.23 8.73
N GLU A 158 12.63 -21.49 8.00
CA GLU A 158 12.64 -21.46 6.54
C GLU A 158 12.90 -22.86 5.96
N SER A 159 13.88 -23.61 6.50
CA SER A 159 14.14 -24.98 6.09
C SER A 159 12.94 -25.89 6.33
N ALA A 160 12.29 -25.79 7.49
CA ALA A 160 11.13 -26.60 7.83
C ALA A 160 9.94 -26.33 6.89
N TRP A 161 9.59 -25.07 6.63
CA TRP A 161 8.51 -24.77 5.68
C TRP A 161 8.85 -25.14 4.24
N ARG A 162 10.11 -24.95 3.80
CA ARG A 162 10.54 -25.44 2.49
C ARG A 162 10.48 -26.96 2.37
N GLU A 163 10.80 -27.70 3.44
CA GLU A 163 10.60 -29.14 3.49
C GLU A 163 9.12 -29.50 3.43
N CYS A 164 8.24 -28.79 4.15
CA CYS A 164 6.79 -28.97 4.02
C CYS A 164 6.35 -28.82 2.57
N LEU A 165 6.77 -27.75 1.89
CA LEU A 165 6.42 -27.47 0.50
C LEU A 165 6.96 -28.50 -0.50
N LYS A 166 8.00 -29.26 -0.12
CA LYS A 166 8.52 -30.39 -0.91
C LYS A 166 7.75 -31.68 -0.67
N ILE A 167 7.38 -31.97 0.59
CA ILE A 167 6.63 -33.17 0.96
C ILE A 167 5.20 -33.09 0.43
N SER A 168 4.54 -31.96 0.68
CA SER A 168 3.23 -31.62 0.13
C SER A 168 3.40 -30.47 -0.85
N GLU A 169 3.49 -30.84 -2.13
CA GLU A 169 3.87 -29.96 -3.23
C GLU A 169 3.06 -28.65 -3.21
N PHE A 170 3.74 -27.53 -2.89
CA PHE A 170 3.16 -26.18 -2.81
C PHE A 170 1.94 -26.05 -1.87
N HIS A 171 1.96 -26.75 -0.73
CA HIS A 171 0.90 -26.68 0.28
C HIS A 171 0.57 -25.23 0.73
N PRO A 172 -0.70 -24.75 0.56
CA PRO A 172 -1.08 -23.35 0.80
C PRO A 172 -0.79 -22.83 2.21
N VAL A 173 -1.00 -23.63 3.25
CA VAL A 173 -0.78 -23.21 4.64
C VAL A 173 0.72 -23.04 4.95
N CYS A 174 1.55 -23.98 4.48
CA CYS A 174 3.00 -23.90 4.69
C CYS A 174 3.60 -22.71 3.97
N PHE A 175 3.14 -22.46 2.74
CA PHE A 175 3.54 -21.28 1.99
C PHE A 175 3.10 -20.00 2.69
N SER A 176 1.86 -19.95 3.19
CA SER A 176 1.34 -18.82 3.95
C SER A 176 2.17 -18.55 5.20
N ASN A 177 2.62 -19.56 5.95
CA ASN A 177 3.47 -19.33 7.12
C ASN A 177 4.87 -18.85 6.76
N LEU A 178 5.45 -19.37 5.66
CA LEU A 178 6.75 -18.92 5.16
C LEU A 178 6.74 -17.43 4.80
N ILE A 179 5.74 -16.98 4.03
CA ILE A 179 5.63 -15.56 3.67
C ILE A 179 5.32 -14.67 4.88
N ARG A 180 4.57 -15.18 5.88
CA ARG A 180 4.30 -14.46 7.13
C ARG A 180 5.59 -14.14 7.84
N MET A 181 6.47 -15.14 7.97
CA MET A 181 7.75 -14.98 8.64
C MET A 181 8.58 -13.92 7.92
N HIS A 182 8.81 -14.05 6.61
CA HIS A 182 9.58 -13.05 5.85
C HIS A 182 8.96 -11.65 5.90
N TYR A 183 7.64 -11.53 5.97
CA TYR A 183 6.97 -10.24 6.16
C TYR A 183 7.25 -9.65 7.55
N LEU A 184 7.16 -10.44 8.61
CA LEU A 184 7.37 -9.99 10.00
C LEU A 184 8.81 -9.54 10.28
N ILE A 185 9.79 -10.10 9.57
CA ILE A 185 11.21 -9.71 9.66
C ILE A 185 11.63 -8.70 8.58
N ASP A 186 10.66 -8.03 7.94
CA ASP A 186 10.88 -7.00 6.91
C ASP A 186 11.72 -7.47 5.69
N GLU A 187 11.79 -8.77 5.43
CA GLU A 187 12.48 -9.39 4.29
C GLU A 187 11.59 -9.47 3.04
N TYR A 188 10.96 -8.35 2.68
CA TYR A 188 9.97 -8.31 1.60
C TYR A 188 10.49 -8.76 0.23
N GLU A 189 11.77 -8.50 -0.08
CA GLU A 189 12.37 -8.92 -1.35
C GLU A 189 12.58 -10.44 -1.43
N ILE A 190 12.82 -11.10 -0.29
CA ILE A 190 12.89 -12.56 -0.23
C ILE A 190 11.48 -13.13 -0.34
N ALA A 191 10.51 -12.57 0.40
CA ALA A 191 9.10 -12.95 0.28
C ALA A 191 8.61 -12.87 -1.18
N LYS A 192 8.91 -11.78 -1.90
CA LYS A 192 8.54 -11.62 -3.32
C LYS A 192 9.14 -12.68 -4.24
N LYS A 193 10.38 -13.13 -3.98
CA LYS A 193 11.02 -14.22 -4.76
C LYS A 193 10.36 -15.56 -4.49
N GLU A 194 10.02 -15.85 -3.23
CA GLU A 194 9.29 -17.06 -2.86
C GLU A 194 7.89 -17.06 -3.49
N ILE A 195 7.18 -15.92 -3.45
CA ILE A 195 5.90 -15.73 -4.14
C ILE A 195 6.03 -15.96 -5.64
N ALA A 196 7.05 -15.39 -6.30
CA ALA A 196 7.25 -15.59 -7.73
C ALA A 196 7.46 -17.06 -8.08
N THR A 197 8.21 -17.79 -7.24
CA THR A 197 8.42 -19.23 -7.38
C THR A 197 7.13 -20.01 -7.17
N TYR A 198 6.33 -19.62 -6.16
CA TYR A 198 5.06 -20.25 -5.87
C TYR A 198 4.05 -20.05 -7.00
N LEU A 199 3.81 -18.81 -7.43
CA LEU A 199 2.84 -18.50 -8.49
C LEU A 199 3.17 -19.16 -9.84
N LYS A 200 4.45 -19.42 -10.11
CA LYS A 200 4.90 -20.09 -11.34
C LYS A 200 4.60 -21.59 -11.35
N ASN A 201 4.64 -22.25 -10.19
CA ASN A 201 4.63 -23.71 -10.10
C ASN A 201 3.36 -24.28 -9.44
N ALA A 202 2.71 -23.53 -8.56
CA ALA A 202 1.52 -23.96 -7.84
C ALA A 202 0.30 -24.05 -8.77
N LYS A 203 -0.61 -24.98 -8.45
CA LYS A 203 -1.89 -25.12 -9.17
C LYS A 203 -2.81 -23.92 -8.86
N LYS A 204 -3.71 -23.60 -9.79
CA LYS A 204 -4.70 -22.51 -9.63
C LYS A 204 -5.48 -22.61 -8.32
N ASP A 205 -5.92 -23.81 -7.96
CA ASP A 205 -6.67 -24.05 -6.72
C ASP A 205 -5.83 -23.78 -5.46
N GLN A 206 -4.53 -24.06 -5.50
CA GLN A 206 -3.61 -23.78 -4.39
C GLN A 206 -3.39 -22.28 -4.23
N ILE A 207 -3.21 -21.56 -5.34
CA ILE A 207 -3.12 -20.10 -5.34
C ILE A 207 -4.41 -19.51 -4.76
N GLN A 208 -5.59 -19.98 -5.18
CA GLN A 208 -6.87 -19.52 -4.65
C GLN A 208 -7.00 -19.80 -3.13
N GLN A 209 -6.51 -20.94 -2.66
CA GLN A 209 -6.48 -21.27 -1.24
C GLN A 209 -5.58 -20.30 -0.45
N VAL A 210 -4.39 -19.95 -0.95
CA VAL A 210 -3.54 -18.93 -0.32
C VAL A 210 -4.25 -17.59 -0.26
N ARG A 211 -4.89 -17.13 -1.36
CA ARG A 211 -5.66 -15.87 -1.35
C ARG A 211 -6.78 -15.90 -0.30
N LYS A 212 -7.49 -17.03 -0.21
CA LYS A 212 -8.55 -17.22 0.79
C LYS A 212 -7.97 -17.13 2.21
N ILE A 213 -6.85 -17.79 2.48
CA ILE A 213 -6.16 -17.73 3.78
C ILE A 213 -5.78 -16.30 4.14
N LEU A 214 -5.14 -15.56 3.22
CA LEU A 214 -4.71 -14.19 3.49
C LEU A 214 -5.91 -13.26 3.75
N THR A 215 -7.01 -13.45 3.02
CA THR A 215 -8.24 -12.67 3.20
C THR A 215 -8.92 -13.00 4.53
N THR A 216 -9.09 -14.28 4.88
CA THR A 216 -9.77 -14.68 6.12
C THR A 216 -8.97 -14.33 7.38
N GLN A 217 -7.65 -14.33 7.29
CA GLN A 217 -6.76 -13.92 8.38
C GLN A 217 -6.49 -12.41 8.42
N ASN A 218 -7.14 -11.63 7.55
CA ASN A 218 -6.93 -10.18 7.41
C ASN A 218 -5.43 -9.80 7.22
N ARG A 219 -4.66 -10.66 6.56
CA ARG A 219 -3.23 -10.45 6.23
C ARG A 219 -3.09 -9.63 4.95
N ARG A 220 -3.71 -8.44 4.95
CA ARG A 220 -3.83 -7.54 3.79
C ARG A 220 -2.48 -7.17 3.18
N GLU A 221 -1.47 -6.95 4.02
CA GLU A 221 -0.19 -6.39 3.58
C GLU A 221 0.62 -7.45 2.81
N GLU A 222 0.42 -8.71 3.15
CA GLU A 222 0.98 -9.86 2.43
C GLU A 222 0.22 -10.15 1.14
N THR A 223 -1.10 -9.89 1.11
CA THR A 223 -1.87 -9.87 -0.14
C THR A 223 -1.31 -8.85 -1.12
N VAL A 224 -0.89 -7.67 -0.65
CA VAL A 224 -0.25 -6.64 -1.50
C VAL A 224 1.08 -7.13 -2.07
N LEU A 225 1.90 -7.83 -1.28
CA LEU A 225 3.14 -8.46 -1.79
C LEU A 225 2.83 -9.50 -2.87
N LEU A 226 1.80 -10.32 -2.65
CA LEU A 226 1.36 -11.32 -3.61
C LEU A 226 0.89 -10.66 -4.92
N LEU A 227 0.06 -9.63 -4.82
CA LEU A 227 -0.45 -8.87 -5.96
C LEU A 227 0.65 -8.12 -6.71
N ASP A 228 1.64 -7.54 -6.03
CA ASP A 228 2.79 -6.88 -6.69
C ASP A 228 3.56 -7.87 -7.57
N VAL A 229 3.79 -9.09 -7.08
CA VAL A 229 4.47 -10.13 -7.89
C VAL A 229 3.55 -10.61 -9.01
N GLN A 230 2.28 -10.85 -8.73
CA GLN A 230 1.29 -11.31 -9.71
C GLN A 230 1.10 -10.30 -10.84
N SER A 231 1.20 -9.00 -10.56
CA SER A 231 1.07 -7.92 -11.54
C SER A 231 2.18 -7.89 -12.60
N LYS A 232 3.26 -8.67 -12.40
CA LYS A 232 4.37 -8.82 -13.36
C LYS A 232 4.21 -10.05 -14.25
N ILE A 233 3.16 -10.85 -14.03
CA ILE A 233 2.86 -12.05 -14.79
C ILE A 233 1.93 -11.68 -15.96
N PRO A 234 2.32 -11.97 -17.22
CA PRO A 234 1.50 -11.68 -18.38
C PRO A 234 0.10 -12.29 -18.30
N GLY A 235 -0.92 -11.46 -18.54
CA GLY A 235 -2.35 -11.82 -18.49
C GLY A 235 -2.99 -11.66 -17.10
N MET A 236 -2.23 -11.33 -16.05
CA MET A 236 -2.73 -11.13 -14.69
C MET A 236 -2.57 -9.70 -14.18
N GLU A 237 -2.05 -8.80 -15.01
CA GLU A 237 -1.68 -7.44 -14.63
C GLU A 237 -2.90 -6.61 -14.24
N VAL A 238 -3.91 -6.55 -15.11
CA VAL A 238 -5.13 -5.75 -14.91
C VAL A 238 -5.86 -6.16 -13.64
N VAL A 239 -6.04 -7.47 -13.43
CA VAL A 239 -6.69 -8.01 -12.22
C VAL A 239 -5.90 -7.62 -10.97
N SER A 240 -4.58 -7.69 -11.02
CA SER A 240 -3.73 -7.36 -9.87
C SER A 240 -3.73 -5.86 -9.58
N TRP A 241 -3.68 -5.02 -10.62
CA TRP A 241 -3.73 -3.56 -10.48
C TRP A 241 -5.10 -3.07 -9.99
N ASP A 242 -6.20 -3.72 -10.38
CA ASP A 242 -7.55 -3.37 -9.92
C ASP A 242 -7.65 -3.55 -8.39
N GLU A 243 -7.20 -4.70 -7.89
CA GLU A 243 -7.17 -4.97 -6.46
C GLU A 243 -6.15 -4.09 -5.70
N LEU A 244 -4.96 -3.86 -6.26
CA LEU A 244 -3.97 -2.95 -5.66
C LEU A 244 -4.51 -1.52 -5.58
N SER A 245 -5.19 -1.04 -6.62
CA SER A 245 -5.77 0.30 -6.62
C SER A 245 -6.82 0.45 -5.53
N THR A 246 -7.70 -0.55 -5.35
CA THR A 246 -8.70 -0.58 -4.29
C THR A 246 -8.04 -0.52 -2.92
N TYR A 247 -6.98 -1.31 -2.69
CA TYR A 247 -6.22 -1.27 -1.44
C TYR A 247 -5.63 0.11 -1.16
N PHE A 248 -5.02 0.78 -2.16
CA PHE A 248 -4.44 2.10 -1.96
C PHE A 248 -5.49 3.20 -1.79
N LEU A 249 -6.67 3.09 -2.41
CA LEU A 249 -7.81 3.97 -2.15
C LEU A 249 -8.28 3.85 -0.70
N GLU A 250 -8.43 2.62 -0.17
CA GLU A 250 -8.80 2.39 1.24
C GLU A 250 -7.76 2.98 2.22
N LYS A 251 -6.47 2.95 1.87
CA LYS A 251 -5.39 3.54 2.66
C LYS A 251 -5.23 5.05 2.44
N GLN A 252 -6.02 5.67 1.57
CA GLN A 252 -5.91 7.07 1.15
C GLN A 252 -4.55 7.43 0.53
N ASP A 253 -3.83 6.45 -0.01
CA ASP A 253 -2.61 6.67 -0.80
C ASP A 253 -3.01 6.92 -2.26
N TYR A 254 -3.52 8.13 -2.49
CA TYR A 254 -4.12 8.54 -3.76
C TYR A 254 -3.12 8.53 -4.93
N GLU A 255 -1.83 8.75 -4.66
CA GLU A 255 -0.78 8.73 -5.69
C GLU A 255 -0.61 7.32 -6.28
N LYS A 256 -0.48 6.30 -5.41
CA LYS A 256 -0.38 4.91 -5.88
C LYS A 256 -1.67 4.40 -6.46
N ALA A 257 -2.81 4.76 -5.89
CA ALA A 257 -4.12 4.41 -6.45
C ALA A 257 -4.25 4.92 -7.89
N TYR A 258 -3.97 6.21 -8.11
CA TYR A 258 -3.99 6.81 -9.44
C TYR A 258 -3.06 6.07 -10.41
N PHE A 259 -1.83 5.78 -10.00
CA PHE A 259 -0.84 5.06 -10.82
C PHE A 259 -1.38 3.72 -11.34
N TYR A 260 -1.99 2.90 -10.48
CA TYR A 260 -2.54 1.61 -10.90
C TYR A 260 -3.80 1.75 -11.75
N LEU A 261 -4.70 2.69 -11.42
CA LEU A 261 -5.89 2.96 -12.22
C LEU A 261 -5.53 3.43 -13.63
N GLU A 262 -4.53 4.32 -13.75
CA GLU A 262 -4.03 4.78 -15.05
C GLU A 262 -3.45 3.62 -15.88
N LYS A 263 -2.70 2.72 -15.24
CA LYS A 263 -2.16 1.51 -15.90
C LYS A 263 -3.27 0.62 -16.46
N ILE A 264 -4.37 0.46 -15.72
CA ILE A 264 -5.54 -0.29 -16.21
C ILE A 264 -6.14 0.41 -17.43
N LEU A 265 -6.39 1.72 -17.35
CA LEU A 265 -7.00 2.49 -18.43
C LEU A 265 -6.12 2.63 -19.68
N GLN A 266 -4.80 2.49 -19.54
CA GLN A 266 -3.87 2.40 -20.68
C GLN A 266 -4.07 1.11 -21.50
N ILE A 267 -4.47 0.01 -20.84
CA ILE A 267 -4.72 -1.29 -21.50
C ILE A 267 -6.18 -1.38 -21.96
N ASP A 268 -7.10 -1.07 -21.06
CA ASP A 268 -8.55 -1.08 -21.30
C ASP A 268 -9.14 0.29 -20.93
N PRO A 269 -9.24 1.22 -21.91
CA PRO A 269 -9.84 2.54 -21.70
C PRO A 269 -11.30 2.50 -21.23
N TYR A 270 -12.00 1.39 -21.45
CA TYR A 270 -13.41 1.23 -21.10
C TYR A 270 -13.60 0.40 -19.82
N HIS A 271 -12.52 0.09 -19.08
CA HIS A 271 -12.61 -0.67 -17.84
C HIS A 271 -13.53 0.03 -16.82
N LYS A 272 -14.70 -0.55 -16.57
CA LYS A 272 -15.77 0.06 -15.77
C LYS A 272 -15.32 0.46 -14.37
N ASN A 273 -14.71 -0.48 -13.63
CA ASN A 273 -14.32 -0.26 -12.24
C ASN A 273 -13.21 0.80 -12.12
N ALA A 274 -12.29 0.84 -13.10
CA ALA A 274 -11.18 1.78 -13.06
C ALA A 274 -11.66 3.21 -13.36
N ARG A 275 -12.55 3.39 -14.35
CA ARG A 275 -13.21 4.68 -14.61
C ARG A 275 -14.04 5.14 -13.41
N ALA A 276 -14.81 4.25 -12.79
CA ALA A 276 -15.61 4.57 -11.60
C ALA A 276 -14.71 5.02 -10.44
N SER A 277 -13.62 4.31 -10.20
CA SER A 277 -12.63 4.65 -9.17
C SER A 277 -11.93 5.98 -9.47
N MET A 278 -11.65 6.29 -10.75
CA MET A 278 -11.13 7.61 -11.14
C MET A 278 -12.10 8.75 -10.86
N VAL A 279 -13.41 8.56 -11.05
CA VAL A 279 -14.43 9.57 -10.69
C VAL A 279 -14.41 9.86 -9.19
N LEU A 280 -14.40 8.81 -8.36
CA LEU A 280 -14.35 8.95 -6.90
C LEU A 280 -13.04 9.60 -6.44
N LEU A 281 -11.92 9.17 -7.01
CA LEU A 281 -10.61 9.74 -6.72
C LEU A 281 -10.52 11.22 -7.14
N ALA A 282 -11.05 11.58 -8.30
CA ALA A 282 -11.08 12.97 -8.76
C ALA A 282 -11.99 13.84 -7.89
N HIS A 283 -13.06 13.28 -7.33
CA HIS A 283 -13.92 13.96 -6.36
C HIS A 283 -13.19 14.23 -5.05
N ASP A 284 -12.50 13.24 -4.49
CA ASP A 284 -11.71 13.37 -3.26
C ASP A 284 -10.56 14.38 -3.43
N LEU A 285 -9.96 14.44 -4.62
CA LEU A 285 -8.89 15.39 -4.96
C LEU A 285 -9.40 16.75 -5.47
N GLU A 286 -10.72 16.96 -5.52
CA GLU A 286 -11.38 18.16 -6.04
C GLU A 286 -10.96 18.53 -7.49
N LYS A 287 -10.55 17.54 -8.29
CA LYS A 287 -10.20 17.69 -9.70
C LYS A 287 -11.44 17.60 -10.57
N TRP A 288 -12.25 18.65 -10.55
CA TRP A 288 -13.58 18.68 -11.18
C TRP A 288 -13.55 18.46 -12.70
N ASP A 289 -12.50 18.91 -13.39
CA ASP A 289 -12.34 18.69 -14.84
C ASP A 289 -12.12 17.22 -15.19
N ASP A 290 -11.20 16.56 -14.48
CA ASP A 290 -10.93 15.13 -14.64
C ASP A 290 -12.16 14.30 -14.27
N LEU A 291 -12.85 14.68 -13.19
CA LEU A 291 -14.11 14.06 -12.78
C LEU A 291 -15.12 14.09 -13.92
N LEU A 292 -15.38 15.27 -14.51
CA LEU A 292 -16.33 15.40 -15.60
C LEU A 292 -15.92 14.59 -16.82
N MET A 293 -14.62 14.55 -17.15
CA MET A 293 -14.10 13.76 -18.27
C MET A 293 -14.41 12.26 -18.09
N PHE A 294 -14.11 11.68 -16.93
CA PHE A 294 -14.40 10.26 -16.67
C PHE A 294 -15.90 9.99 -16.48
N ALA A 295 -16.62 10.86 -15.79
CA ALA A 295 -18.03 10.69 -15.48
C ALA A 295 -18.92 10.80 -16.74
N MET A 296 -18.61 11.71 -17.67
CA MET A 296 -19.34 11.82 -18.94
C MET A 296 -19.10 10.60 -19.84
N ASN A 297 -17.86 10.13 -19.88
CA ASN A 297 -17.52 8.91 -20.61
C ASN A 297 -18.30 7.70 -20.05
N LEU A 298 -18.37 7.57 -18.72
CA LEU A 298 -19.18 6.55 -18.05
C LEU A 298 -20.68 6.70 -18.30
N HIS A 299 -21.22 7.91 -18.24
CA HIS A 299 -22.63 8.15 -18.49
C HIS A 299 -23.03 7.80 -19.94
N SER A 300 -22.09 7.92 -20.89
CA SER A 300 -22.31 7.53 -22.28
C SER A 300 -22.33 6.02 -22.52
N THR A 301 -21.95 5.21 -21.52
CA THR A 301 -22.06 3.75 -21.56
C THR A 301 -23.30 3.26 -20.79
N ASP A 302 -23.81 2.07 -21.10
CA ASP A 302 -24.94 1.45 -20.36
C ASP A 302 -24.56 1.05 -18.91
N ASP A 303 -23.40 1.49 -18.43
CA ASP A 303 -22.86 1.18 -17.11
C ASP A 303 -23.56 2.00 -16.03
N LYS A 304 -24.45 1.35 -15.27
CA LYS A 304 -25.02 1.96 -14.07
C LYS A 304 -23.97 2.00 -12.96
N ILE A 305 -23.59 3.21 -12.54
CA ILE A 305 -22.78 3.49 -11.35
C ILE A 305 -23.67 4.22 -10.34
N PRO A 306 -23.66 3.83 -9.06
CA PRO A 306 -24.38 4.56 -8.02
C PRO A 306 -23.95 6.02 -7.95
N ASP A 307 -24.91 6.93 -7.81
CA ASP A 307 -24.69 8.35 -7.58
C ASP A 307 -23.86 9.06 -8.66
N LEU A 308 -23.77 8.52 -9.88
CA LEU A 308 -23.00 9.14 -10.96
C LEU A 308 -23.50 10.55 -11.30
N ASN A 309 -24.83 10.74 -11.34
CA ASN A 309 -25.40 12.05 -11.66
C ASN A 309 -25.18 13.05 -10.53
N TYR A 310 -25.18 12.59 -9.28
CA TYR A 310 -24.75 13.39 -8.13
C TYR A 310 -23.32 13.92 -8.32
N TYR A 311 -22.36 13.07 -8.65
CA TYR A 311 -20.96 13.50 -8.83
C TYR A 311 -20.82 14.52 -9.97
N ILE A 312 -21.52 14.31 -11.09
CA ILE A 312 -21.53 15.24 -12.22
C ILE A 312 -22.14 16.59 -11.81
N ALA A 313 -23.32 16.58 -11.15
CA ALA A 313 -23.97 17.78 -10.68
C ALA A 313 -23.10 18.55 -9.69
N LYS A 314 -22.42 17.84 -8.78
CA LYS A 314 -21.49 18.43 -7.82
C LYS A 314 -20.32 19.10 -8.52
N ALA A 315 -19.70 18.45 -9.50
CA ALA A 315 -18.59 19.05 -10.24
C ALA A 315 -19.00 20.32 -10.99
N TYR A 316 -20.18 20.35 -11.64
CA TYR A 316 -20.69 21.58 -12.23
C TYR A 316 -20.99 22.68 -11.20
N TYR A 317 -21.54 22.31 -10.05
CA TYR A 317 -21.79 23.23 -8.94
C TYR A 317 -20.49 23.89 -8.44
N GLU A 318 -19.44 23.12 -8.20
CA GLU A 318 -18.13 23.63 -7.74
C GLU A 318 -17.45 24.50 -8.81
N LYS A 319 -17.64 24.17 -10.09
CA LYS A 319 -17.25 25.01 -11.22
C LYS A 319 -18.13 26.25 -11.42
N ARG A 320 -19.09 26.50 -10.52
CA ARG A 320 -20.07 27.62 -10.55
C ARG A 320 -21.00 27.62 -11.75
N ASN A 321 -21.13 26.48 -12.44
CA ASN A 321 -22.04 26.32 -13.56
C ASN A 321 -23.37 25.73 -13.08
N TYR A 322 -24.16 26.57 -12.40
CA TYR A 322 -25.34 26.12 -11.67
C TYR A 322 -26.50 25.68 -12.58
N SER A 323 -26.60 26.22 -13.80
CA SER A 323 -27.61 25.82 -14.79
C SER A 323 -27.43 24.36 -15.20
N GLU A 324 -26.21 23.98 -15.55
CA GLU A 324 -25.86 22.63 -15.96
C GLU A 324 -25.97 21.67 -14.78
N ALA A 325 -25.54 22.10 -13.58
CA ALA A 325 -25.73 21.31 -12.37
C ALA A 325 -27.22 20.96 -12.16
N LEU A 326 -28.14 21.94 -12.35
CA LEU A 326 -29.58 21.71 -12.22
C LEU A 326 -30.13 20.75 -13.29
N GLU A 327 -29.63 20.82 -14.53
CA GLU A 327 -30.00 19.86 -15.57
C GLU A 327 -29.62 18.42 -15.20
N TRP A 328 -28.45 18.23 -14.59
CA TRP A 328 -28.04 16.91 -14.10
C TRP A 328 -28.88 16.40 -12.93
N ILE A 329 -29.28 17.29 -12.02
CA ILE A 329 -30.25 16.96 -10.98
C ILE A 329 -31.57 16.45 -11.59
N ARG A 330 -32.07 17.11 -12.65
CA ARG A 330 -33.31 16.73 -13.36
C ARG A 330 -33.21 15.41 -14.11
N LYS A 331 -32.01 15.03 -14.57
CA LYS A 331 -31.76 13.73 -15.23
C LYS A 331 -31.56 12.58 -14.25
N SER A 332 -31.28 12.89 -12.98
CA SER A 332 -30.97 11.87 -11.97
C SER A 332 -32.18 10.97 -11.68
N PRO A 333 -32.01 9.65 -11.50
CA PRO A 333 -33.10 8.74 -11.15
C PRO A 333 -33.65 9.02 -9.74
N GLU A 334 -34.89 8.62 -9.48
CA GLU A 334 -35.52 8.84 -8.16
C GLU A 334 -34.72 8.24 -6.99
N SER A 335 -34.03 7.12 -7.21
CA SER A 335 -33.19 6.48 -6.20
C SER A 335 -32.06 7.38 -5.68
N GLU A 336 -31.42 8.16 -6.57
CA GLU A 336 -30.36 9.10 -6.18
C GLU A 336 -30.96 10.30 -5.41
N ARG A 337 -32.14 10.77 -5.85
CA ARG A 337 -32.85 11.91 -5.24
C ARG A 337 -33.36 11.66 -3.82
N GLU A 338 -33.40 10.39 -3.40
CA GLU A 338 -33.78 10.00 -2.03
C GLU A 338 -32.62 10.06 -1.03
N THR A 339 -31.41 10.42 -1.46
CA THR A 339 -30.24 10.56 -0.57
C THR A 339 -30.12 11.98 -0.02
N LEU A 340 -29.70 12.11 1.25
CA LEU A 340 -29.58 13.40 1.92
C LEU A 340 -28.55 14.30 1.23
N SER A 341 -27.38 13.76 0.88
CA SER A 341 -26.32 14.46 0.17
C SER A 341 -26.82 15.07 -1.15
N PHE A 342 -27.61 14.31 -1.90
CA PHE A 342 -28.21 14.76 -3.15
C PHE A 342 -29.21 15.90 -2.92
N VAL A 343 -30.12 15.74 -1.95
CA VAL A 343 -31.11 16.77 -1.58
C VAL A 343 -30.44 18.07 -1.14
N GLU A 344 -29.39 17.98 -0.33
CA GLU A 344 -28.62 19.15 0.08
C GLU A 344 -27.93 19.85 -1.10
N LEU A 345 -27.33 19.08 -2.01
CA LEU A 345 -26.73 19.62 -3.22
C LEU A 345 -27.79 20.31 -4.09
N TRP A 346 -28.95 19.67 -4.29
CA TRP A 346 -30.06 20.26 -5.05
C TRP A 346 -30.52 21.59 -4.45
N LYS A 347 -30.70 21.64 -3.12
CA LYS A 347 -30.99 22.88 -2.40
C LYS A 347 -29.93 23.96 -2.68
N ARG A 348 -28.65 23.62 -2.52
CA ARG A 348 -27.54 24.57 -2.74
C ARG A 348 -27.53 25.11 -4.17
N ILE A 349 -27.76 24.24 -5.18
CA ILE A 349 -27.87 24.65 -6.58
C ILE A 349 -29.02 25.63 -6.79
N LEU A 350 -30.23 25.33 -6.28
CA LEU A 350 -31.39 26.22 -6.42
C LEU A 350 -31.16 27.59 -5.80
N LEU A 351 -30.61 27.63 -4.59
CA LEU A 351 -30.33 28.88 -3.88
C LEU A 351 -29.19 29.68 -4.54
N SER A 352 -28.24 29.00 -5.18
CA SER A 352 -27.15 29.65 -5.93
C SER A 352 -27.62 30.23 -7.26
N LEU A 353 -28.62 29.62 -7.91
CA LEU A 353 -29.28 30.18 -9.10
C LEU A 353 -30.13 31.40 -8.74
N ASN A 354 -30.94 31.28 -7.70
CA ASN A 354 -31.75 32.37 -7.18
C ASN A 354 -31.96 32.19 -5.66
N PRO A 355 -31.58 33.16 -4.82
CA PRO A 355 -31.79 33.09 -3.37
C PRO A 355 -33.24 32.89 -2.95
N THR A 356 -34.20 33.30 -3.79
CA THR A 356 -35.65 33.13 -3.55
C THR A 356 -36.23 31.94 -4.32
N SER A 357 -35.39 31.01 -4.77
CA SER A 357 -35.84 29.80 -5.48
C SER A 357 -36.84 29.00 -4.64
N ASP A 358 -37.80 28.43 -5.33
CA ASP A 358 -38.77 27.54 -4.73
C ASP A 358 -38.12 26.19 -4.35
N LEU A 359 -38.17 25.84 -3.06
CA LEU A 359 -37.65 24.58 -2.54
C LEU A 359 -38.73 23.50 -2.34
N HIS A 360 -40.01 23.77 -2.67
CA HIS A 360 -41.08 22.77 -2.61
C HIS A 360 -40.77 21.46 -3.36
N PRO A 361 -40.06 21.45 -4.51
CA PRO A 361 -39.72 20.20 -5.21
C PRO A 361 -38.92 19.20 -4.38
N ILE A 362 -38.23 19.66 -3.34
CA ILE A 362 -37.38 18.84 -2.47
C ILE A 362 -38.19 18.19 -1.33
N LEU A 363 -39.29 18.83 -0.90
CA LEU A 363 -40.08 18.42 0.26
C LEU A 363 -40.55 16.95 0.24
N PRO A 364 -41.02 16.38 -0.90
CA PRO A 364 -41.45 14.98 -0.93
C PRO A 364 -40.33 14.01 -0.53
N TYR A 365 -39.09 14.29 -0.94
CA TYR A 365 -37.94 13.44 -0.66
C TYR A 365 -37.53 13.51 0.81
N ILE A 366 -37.63 14.69 1.44
CA ILE A 366 -37.38 14.86 2.88
C ILE A 366 -38.40 14.08 3.72
N LYS A 367 -39.69 14.18 3.40
CA LYS A 367 -40.74 13.42 4.08
C LYS A 367 -40.54 11.91 3.95
N LYS A 368 -40.11 11.45 2.77
CA LYS A 368 -39.77 10.04 2.53
C LYS A 368 -38.59 9.60 3.40
N MET A 369 -37.55 10.42 3.54
CA MET A 369 -36.43 10.15 4.46
C MET A 369 -36.87 10.10 5.93
N GLN A 370 -37.71 11.03 6.38
CA GLN A 370 -38.27 11.03 7.74
C GLN A 370 -39.08 9.75 8.04
N SER A 371 -39.90 9.29 7.08
CA SER A 371 -40.65 8.04 7.22
C SER A 371 -39.76 6.80 7.36
N LYS A 372 -38.51 6.86 6.86
CA LYS A 372 -37.49 5.82 7.04
C LYS A 372 -36.74 5.91 8.38
N GLY A 373 -37.14 6.83 9.27
CA GLY A 373 -36.58 6.99 10.61
C GLY A 373 -35.44 8.00 10.73
N LEU A 374 -35.13 8.76 9.67
CA LEU A 374 -34.13 9.84 9.74
C LEU A 374 -34.69 11.05 10.49
N GLN A 375 -34.03 11.45 11.57
CA GLN A 375 -34.40 12.64 12.35
C GLN A 375 -33.92 13.92 11.65
N ILE A 376 -34.61 14.31 10.58
CA ILE A 376 -34.35 15.53 9.81
C ILE A 376 -35.43 16.54 10.16
N ARG A 377 -35.06 17.72 10.67
CA ARG A 377 -36.01 18.82 10.85
C ARG A 377 -36.19 19.54 9.51
N GLU A 378 -37.44 19.71 9.07
CA GLU A 378 -37.74 20.33 7.76
C GLU A 378 -37.19 21.77 7.67
N GLU A 379 -37.24 22.49 8.79
CA GLU A 379 -36.73 23.86 8.96
C GLU A 379 -35.22 24.01 8.73
N ASP A 380 -34.43 22.99 9.05
CA ASP A 380 -32.97 23.00 8.84
C ASP A 380 -32.61 22.87 7.35
N ILE A 381 -33.45 22.17 6.59
CA ILE A 381 -33.22 21.95 5.16
C ILE A 381 -33.93 23.01 4.33
N LEU A 382 -35.12 23.49 4.70
CA LEU A 382 -35.95 24.36 3.86
C LEU A 382 -36.22 25.71 4.55
N PRO A 383 -35.20 26.57 4.75
CA PRO A 383 -35.37 27.82 5.49
C PRO A 383 -36.39 28.74 4.81
N THR A 384 -36.45 28.75 3.48
CA THR A 384 -37.36 29.61 2.69
C THR A 384 -38.84 29.22 2.78
N LEU A 385 -39.19 28.08 3.38
CA LEU A 385 -40.60 27.71 3.62
C LEU A 385 -41.17 28.35 4.89
N SER A 386 -40.32 28.74 5.83
CA SER A 386 -40.71 29.42 7.07
C SER A 386 -40.59 30.95 6.93
N SER A 387 -41.45 31.72 7.62
CA SER A 387 -41.35 33.18 7.64
C SER A 387 -40.05 33.68 8.26
N SER A 388 -39.52 32.96 9.26
CA SER A 388 -38.23 33.25 9.89
C SER A 388 -37.06 33.01 8.93
N GLY A 389 -37.02 31.86 8.25
CA GLY A 389 -35.92 31.55 7.33
C GLY A 389 -35.97 32.37 6.02
N LYS A 390 -37.14 32.83 5.57
CA LYS A 390 -37.22 33.87 4.51
C LYS A 390 -36.51 35.16 4.94
N LYS A 391 -36.74 35.62 6.17
CA LYS A 391 -36.09 36.81 6.72
C LYS A 391 -34.57 36.62 6.85
N THR A 392 -34.11 35.45 7.33
CA THR A 392 -32.68 35.14 7.41
C THR A 392 -32.00 35.18 6.04
N MET A 393 -32.66 34.70 4.98
CA MET A 393 -32.12 34.75 3.61
C MET A 393 -32.14 36.16 3.02
N GLU A 394 -33.13 36.97 3.36
CA GLU A 394 -33.17 38.40 3.02
C GLU A 394 -32.05 39.18 3.72
N ASP A 395 -31.75 38.90 4.98
CA ASP A 395 -30.67 39.53 5.73
C ASP A 395 -29.29 39.19 5.15
N ILE A 396 -29.06 37.92 4.76
CA ILE A 396 -27.85 37.49 4.03
C ILE A 396 -27.69 38.25 2.70
N LYS A 397 -28.79 38.49 1.96
CA LYS A 397 -28.77 39.23 0.70
C LYS A 397 -28.34 40.69 0.87
N VAL A 398 -28.61 41.28 2.02
CA VAL A 398 -28.28 42.69 2.34
C VAL A 398 -26.90 42.80 3.00
N GLY A 399 -26.20 41.68 3.24
CA GLY A 399 -24.87 41.66 3.85
C GLY A 399 -24.86 42.13 5.31
N ARG A 400 -25.96 41.89 6.03
CA ARG A 400 -26.12 42.25 7.45
C ARG A 400 -25.81 41.10 8.40
#